data_AF-A0AAJ6EJP7-F1
#
_entry.id   AF-A0AAJ6EJP7-F1
#
_cell.length_a   1.000
_cell.length_b   1.000
_cell.length_c   1.000
_cell.angle_alpha   90.00
_cell.angle_beta   90.00
_cell.angle_gamma   90.00
#
_symmetry.space_group_name_H-M   'P 1'
#
loop_
_entity.id
_entity.type
_entity.pdbx_description
1 polymer ?
#
loop_
_entity_poly.entity_id
_entity_poly.type
_entity_poly.pdbx_seq_one_letter_code
_entity_poly.pdbx_strand_id
1 'polypeptide(L)'
;MNRLFKLQFLGPLALFVATLCAELAARALQYAPGSELLWFINLRIFGIFQRSDASLSYVVPIDGFQFFGVALPIFLLACFGLAARSRLPFTIATHLSVAYAGFLVVAWQAGVPITAQASLRPVAVLPPGPGMYMIATLLGTCLLSFAVTHLLYFRAVRGEISDLASWLRNISSRPTTA
;
A
#
# COMPACT_ATOMS: atom_id res chain seq x y z
N MET A 1 6.60 21.48 -6.48
CA MET A 1 6.38 20.02 -6.48
C MET A 1 4.97 19.75 -6.98
N ASN A 2 4.81 18.96 -8.05
CA ASN A 2 3.49 18.65 -8.60
C ASN A 2 2.62 17.90 -7.58
N ARG A 3 1.34 18.26 -7.48
CA ARG A 3 0.37 17.62 -6.57
C ARG A 3 0.37 16.09 -6.71
N LEU A 4 0.52 15.60 -7.94
CA LEU A 4 0.63 14.17 -8.27
C LEU A 4 1.78 13.46 -7.55
N PHE A 5 2.93 14.12 -7.35
CA PHE A 5 4.06 13.52 -6.64
C PHE A 5 3.74 13.32 -5.16
N LYS A 6 2.97 14.23 -4.54
CA LYS A 6 2.51 14.08 -3.15
C LYS A 6 1.46 12.97 -3.01
N LEU A 7 0.66 12.71 -4.06
CA LEU A 7 -0.32 11.61 -4.04
C LEU A 7 0.35 10.23 -3.96
N GLN A 8 1.59 10.04 -4.43
CA GLN A 8 2.31 8.77 -4.31
C GLN A 8 2.63 8.40 -2.86
N PHE A 9 2.71 9.40 -1.98
CA PHE A 9 2.96 9.20 -0.55
C PHE A 9 1.73 8.67 0.19
N LEU A 10 0.53 8.81 -0.39
CA LEU A 10 -0.73 8.47 0.27
C LEU A 10 -0.82 6.99 0.63
N GLY A 11 -0.40 6.09 -0.26
CA GLY A 11 -0.42 4.64 -0.04
C GLY A 11 0.50 4.20 1.11
N PRO A 12 1.82 4.50 1.05
CA PRO A 12 2.75 4.21 2.13
C PRO A 12 2.33 4.84 3.48
N LEU A 13 1.82 6.07 3.46
CA LEU A 13 1.31 6.75 4.66
C LEU A 13 0.10 6.04 5.24
N ALA A 14 -0.88 5.67 4.40
CA ALA A 14 -2.09 4.99 4.86
C ALA A 14 -1.77 3.64 5.50
N LEU A 15 -0.87 2.85 4.90
CA LEU A 15 -0.38 1.60 5.49
C LEU A 15 0.33 1.82 6.82
N PHE A 16 1.21 2.81 6.89
CA PHE A 16 1.92 3.14 8.13
C PHE A 16 0.96 3.53 9.25
N VAL A 17 0.02 4.44 8.97
CA VAL A 17 -0.96 4.89 9.96
C VAL A 17 -1.87 3.74 10.39
N ALA A 18 -2.35 2.90 9.45
CA ALA A 18 -3.23 1.79 9.78
C ALA A 18 -2.52 0.74 10.66
N THR A 19 -1.27 0.39 10.34
CA THR A 19 -0.49 -0.56 11.15
C THR A 19 -0.12 0.03 12.51
N LEU A 20 0.26 1.32 12.58
CA LEU A 20 0.52 2.00 13.85
C LEU A 20 -0.73 2.06 14.73
N CYS A 21 -1.89 2.40 14.16
CA CYS A 21 -3.15 2.43 14.92
C CYS A 21 -3.57 1.04 15.42
N ALA A 22 -3.31 -0.01 14.64
CA ALA A 22 -3.55 -1.39 15.07
C ALA A 22 -2.69 -1.75 16.29
N GLU A 23 -1.39 -1.45 16.24
CA GLU A 23 -0.45 -1.69 17.35
C GLU A 23 -0.81 -0.88 18.59
N LEU A 24 -1.16 0.40 18.42
CA LEU A 24 -1.58 1.26 19.53
C LEU A 24 -2.90 0.78 20.15
N ALA A 25 -3.85 0.30 19.35
CA ALA A 25 -5.10 -0.27 19.86
C ALA A 25 -4.83 -1.55 20.69
N ALA A 26 -3.96 -2.43 20.20
CA ALA A 26 -3.57 -3.63 20.92
C ALA A 26 -2.86 -3.31 22.24
N ARG A 27 -1.94 -2.33 22.24
CA ARG A 27 -1.26 -1.88 23.47
C ARG A 27 -2.19 -1.16 24.44
N ALA A 28 -3.08 -0.29 23.96
CA ALA A 28 -4.06 0.38 24.80
C ALA A 28 -4.99 -0.62 25.50
N LEU A 29 -5.35 -1.71 24.82
CA LEU A 29 -6.15 -2.78 25.40
C LEU A 29 -5.43 -3.53 26.55
N GLN A 30 -4.10 -3.64 26.51
CA GLN A 30 -3.32 -4.22 27.61
C GLN A 30 -3.41 -3.38 28.89
N TYR A 31 -3.50 -2.06 28.77
CA TYR A 31 -3.63 -1.15 29.91
C TYR A 31 -5.07 -0.99 30.41
N ALA A 32 -6.06 -1.12 29.52
CA ALA A 32 -7.48 -0.95 29.83
C ALA A 32 -8.35 -2.11 29.29
N PRO A 33 -8.20 -3.33 29.84
CA PRO A 33 -8.86 -4.53 29.32
C PRO A 33 -10.39 -4.52 29.49
N GLY A 34 -10.94 -3.68 30.37
CA GLY A 34 -12.38 -3.55 30.61
C GLY A 34 -13.12 -2.64 29.61
N SER A 35 -12.43 -2.05 28.62
CA SER A 35 -13.07 -1.14 27.67
C SER A 35 -13.68 -1.90 26.48
N GLU A 36 -15.02 -1.93 26.40
CA GLU A 36 -15.73 -2.51 25.26
C GLU A 36 -15.41 -1.81 23.93
N LEU A 37 -15.15 -0.51 23.97
CA LEU A 37 -14.83 0.28 22.77
C LEU A 37 -13.46 -0.12 22.20
N LEU A 38 -12.44 -0.31 23.04
CA LEU A 38 -11.12 -0.78 22.59
C LEU A 38 -11.22 -2.21 22.03
N TRP A 39 -12.01 -3.08 22.66
CA TRP A 39 -12.29 -4.42 22.14
C TRP A 39 -12.98 -4.38 20.78
N PHE A 40 -13.97 -3.50 20.60
CA PHE A 40 -14.65 -3.31 19.32
C PHE A 40 -13.68 -2.83 18.24
N ILE A 41 -12.86 -1.82 18.52
CA ILE A 41 -11.86 -1.30 17.57
C ILE A 41 -10.86 -2.40 17.21
N ASN A 42 -10.29 -3.08 18.20
CA ASN A 42 -9.26 -4.08 17.98
C ASN A 42 -9.79 -5.31 17.21
N LEU A 43 -10.95 -5.86 17.59
CA LEU A 43 -11.50 -7.07 16.96
C LEU A 43 -12.21 -6.79 15.64
N ARG A 44 -12.90 -5.65 15.51
CA ARG A 44 -13.85 -5.42 14.40
C ARG A 44 -13.30 -4.51 13.31
N ILE A 45 -12.42 -3.58 13.67
CA ILE A 45 -11.70 -2.72 12.73
C ILE A 45 -10.35 -3.36 12.43
N PHE A 46 -9.51 -3.62 13.45
CA PHE A 46 -8.16 -4.16 13.27
C PHE A 46 -8.05 -5.69 13.28
N GLY A 47 -9.16 -6.42 13.40
CA GLY A 47 -9.16 -7.90 13.44
C GLY A 47 -8.56 -8.56 12.19
N ILE A 48 -8.39 -7.81 11.10
CA ILE A 48 -7.64 -8.21 9.91
C ILE A 48 -6.17 -8.48 10.22
N PHE A 49 -5.54 -7.60 11.00
CA PHE A 49 -4.14 -7.74 11.39
C PHE A 49 -3.96 -8.94 12.32
N GLN A 50 -4.90 -9.19 13.25
CA GLN A 50 -4.91 -10.39 14.09
C GLN A 50 -5.06 -11.69 13.28
N ARG A 51 -5.96 -11.74 12.28
CA ARG A 51 -6.08 -12.95 11.42
C ARG A 51 -4.86 -13.15 10.55
N SER A 52 -4.24 -12.07 10.09
CA SER A 52 -3.05 -12.15 9.24
C SER A 52 -1.81 -12.56 10.04
N ASP A 53 -1.79 -12.34 11.36
CA ASP A 53 -0.68 -12.68 12.26
C ASP A 53 -0.35 -14.18 12.24
N ALA A 54 -1.38 -15.03 12.14
CA ALA A 54 -1.21 -16.48 11.99
C ALA A 54 -0.46 -16.88 10.71
N SER A 55 -0.60 -16.11 9.62
CA SER A 55 0.13 -16.34 8.36
C SER A 55 1.50 -15.66 8.34
N LEU A 56 1.64 -14.50 9.00
CA LEU A 56 2.89 -13.73 9.00
C LEU A 56 3.92 -14.26 10.01
N SER A 57 3.49 -14.86 11.13
CA SER A 57 4.35 -15.50 12.12
C SER A 57 5.19 -16.65 11.55
N TYR A 58 4.75 -17.26 10.45
CA TYR A 58 5.53 -18.27 9.71
C TYR A 58 6.74 -17.66 8.97
N VAL A 59 6.67 -16.37 8.62
CA VAL A 59 7.68 -15.67 7.81
C VAL A 59 8.57 -14.76 8.67
N VAL A 60 8.02 -14.11 9.69
CA VAL A 60 8.75 -13.21 10.60
C VAL A 60 8.37 -13.55 12.05
N PRO A 61 9.18 -14.32 12.79
CA PRO A 61 8.84 -14.75 14.16
C PRO A 61 9.16 -13.67 15.21
N ILE A 62 8.62 -12.46 15.06
CA ILE A 62 8.82 -11.35 16.01
C ILE A 62 7.47 -10.95 16.61
N ASP A 63 7.17 -11.37 17.83
CA ASP A 63 5.87 -11.13 18.45
C ASP A 63 5.53 -9.63 18.58
N GLY A 64 4.35 -9.23 18.09
CA GLY A 64 3.79 -7.89 18.28
C GLY A 64 4.49 -6.74 17.55
N PHE A 65 5.38 -7.02 16.59
CA PHE A 65 6.02 -5.97 15.76
C PHE A 65 6.08 -6.31 14.27
N GLN A 66 5.50 -7.43 13.83
CA GLN A 66 5.69 -7.94 12.46
C GLN A 66 5.10 -6.98 11.41
N PHE A 67 3.85 -6.54 11.61
CA PHE A 67 3.17 -5.70 10.64
C PHE A 67 3.78 -4.29 10.59
N PHE A 68 3.95 -3.66 11.76
CA PHE A 68 4.59 -2.34 11.83
C PHE A 68 6.07 -2.37 11.42
N GLY A 69 6.79 -3.44 11.73
CA GLY A 69 8.20 -3.63 11.34
C GLY A 69 8.41 -3.72 9.83
N VAL A 70 7.41 -4.17 9.07
CA VAL A 70 7.43 -4.14 7.59
C VAL A 70 6.91 -2.82 7.04
N ALA A 71 5.87 -2.22 7.64
CA ALA A 71 5.32 -0.95 7.18
C ALA A 71 6.25 0.25 7.43
N LEU A 72 7.03 0.24 8.52
CA LEU A 72 7.96 1.29 8.89
C LEU A 72 9.08 1.52 7.85
N PRO A 73 9.83 0.50 7.36
CA PRO A 73 10.84 0.72 6.33
C PRO A 73 10.23 1.18 5.00
N ILE A 74 9.03 0.71 4.64
CA ILE A 74 8.30 1.18 3.45
C ILE A 74 7.97 2.67 3.59
N PHE A 75 7.51 3.09 4.77
CA PHE A 75 7.23 4.48 5.08
C PHE A 75 8.48 5.35 5.07
N LEU A 76 9.56 4.91 5.72
CA LEU A 76 10.84 5.62 5.74
C LEU A 76 11.41 5.77 4.33
N LEU A 77 11.29 4.75 3.47
CA LEU A 77 11.70 4.83 2.07
C LEU A 77 10.87 5.86 1.30
N ALA A 78 9.56 5.93 1.56
CA ALA A 78 8.69 6.96 0.98
C ALA A 78 9.05 8.37 1.49
N CYS A 79 9.36 8.52 2.78
CA CYS A 79 9.85 9.78 3.36
C CYS A 79 11.19 10.19 2.76
N PHE A 80 12.12 9.25 2.59
CA PHE A 80 13.40 9.49 1.93
C PHE A 80 13.19 9.94 0.48
N GLY A 81 12.30 9.28 -0.26
CA GLY A 81 11.93 9.72 -1.61
C GLY A 81 11.35 11.12 -1.66
N LEU A 82 10.57 11.51 -0.64
CA LEU A 82 10.00 12.85 -0.52
C LEU A 82 11.06 13.91 -0.21
N ALA A 83 11.95 13.62 0.74
CA ALA A 83 13.03 14.51 1.16
C ALA A 83 14.08 14.68 0.07
N ALA A 84 14.54 13.58 -0.52
CA ALA A 84 15.53 13.56 -1.60
C ALA A 84 14.93 13.95 -2.97
N ARG A 85 13.60 14.15 -3.06
CA ARG A 85 12.85 14.38 -4.30
C ARG A 85 13.14 13.35 -5.40
N SER A 86 13.50 12.12 -5.00
CA SER A 86 13.93 11.06 -5.89
C SER A 86 12.75 10.14 -6.25
N ARG A 87 12.62 9.82 -7.55
CA ARG A 87 11.50 9.01 -8.07
C ARG A 87 11.67 7.52 -7.75
N LEU A 88 12.91 7.02 -7.72
CA LEU A 88 13.21 5.61 -7.49
C LEU A 88 12.73 5.08 -6.12
N PRO A 89 13.10 5.70 -4.97
CA PRO A 89 12.62 5.24 -3.66
C PRO A 89 11.09 5.31 -3.55
N PHE A 90 10.44 6.26 -4.23
CA PHE A 90 8.98 6.32 -4.30
C PHE A 90 8.36 5.17 -5.08
N THR A 91 8.91 4.82 -6.23
CA THR A 91 8.46 3.67 -7.01
C THR A 91 8.59 2.38 -6.20
N ILE A 92 9.73 2.19 -5.55
CA ILE A 92 9.98 1.01 -4.71
C ILE A 92 8.98 0.97 -3.54
N ALA A 93 8.80 2.08 -2.82
CA ALA A 93 7.87 2.15 -1.70
C ALA A 93 6.41 1.93 -2.10
N THR A 94 5.97 2.46 -3.24
CA THR A 94 4.59 2.28 -3.72
C THR A 94 4.31 0.86 -4.21
N HIS A 95 5.28 0.21 -4.87
CA HIS A 95 5.17 -1.20 -5.24
C HIS A 95 5.15 -2.12 -4.01
N LEU A 96 6.05 -1.90 -3.05
CA LEU A 96 6.06 -2.62 -1.77
C LEU A 96 4.76 -2.42 -1.00
N SER A 97 4.18 -1.21 -1.03
CA SER A 97 2.89 -0.92 -0.41
C SER A 97 1.75 -1.74 -1.02
N VAL A 98 1.69 -1.82 -2.36
CA VAL A 98 0.68 -2.65 -3.03
C VAL A 98 0.88 -4.13 -2.74
N ALA A 99 2.13 -4.62 -2.78
CA ALA A 99 2.44 -6.00 -2.45
C ALA A 99 2.02 -6.36 -1.01
N TYR A 100 2.32 -5.47 -0.07
CA TYR A 100 1.95 -5.63 1.33
C TYR A 100 0.43 -5.58 1.55
N ALA A 101 -0.27 -4.64 0.93
CA ALA A 101 -1.73 -4.58 0.97
C ALA A 101 -2.37 -5.83 0.34
N GLY A 102 -1.83 -6.33 -0.77
CA GLY A 102 -2.27 -7.57 -1.41
C GLY A 102 -2.04 -8.78 -0.50
N PHE A 103 -0.89 -8.86 0.16
CA PHE A 103 -0.61 -9.88 1.16
C PHE A 103 -1.63 -9.85 2.30
N LEU A 104 -1.95 -8.68 2.86
CA LEU A 104 -2.97 -8.53 3.90
C LEU A 104 -4.35 -9.04 3.45
N VAL A 105 -4.74 -8.78 2.19
CA VAL A 105 -6.00 -9.28 1.61
C VAL A 105 -5.98 -10.82 1.54
N VAL A 106 -4.90 -11.40 1.02
CA VAL A 106 -4.78 -12.86 0.86
C VAL A 106 -4.74 -13.56 2.22
N ALA A 107 -3.93 -13.06 3.16
CA ALA A 107 -3.82 -13.61 4.51
C ALA A 107 -5.16 -13.54 5.25
N TRP A 108 -5.90 -12.43 5.08
CA TRP A 108 -7.23 -12.29 5.67
C TRP A 108 -8.26 -13.28 5.08
N GLN A 109 -8.20 -13.57 3.78
CA GLN A 109 -9.06 -14.57 3.14
C GLN A 109 -8.69 -16.00 3.54
N ALA A 110 -7.39 -16.29 3.70
CA ALA A 110 -6.89 -17.62 4.08
C ALA A 110 -7.25 -18.00 5.53
N GLY A 111 -7.46 -17.03 6.42
CA GLY A 111 -7.90 -17.25 7.80
C GLY A 111 -9.38 -17.62 7.98
N VAL A 112 -10.16 -17.78 6.89
CA VAL A 112 -11.57 -18.23 6.94
C VAL A 112 -11.63 -19.75 6.74
N PRO A 113 -12.21 -20.54 7.67
CA PRO A 113 -12.32 -21.99 7.49
C PRO A 113 -13.12 -22.33 6.22
N ILE A 114 -12.48 -23.13 5.36
CA ILE A 114 -12.84 -23.41 3.95
C ILE A 114 -14.07 -24.34 3.81
N THR A 115 -14.83 -24.57 4.87
CA THR A 115 -15.84 -25.64 4.94
C THR A 115 -17.25 -25.22 4.50
N ALA A 116 -17.51 -23.95 4.17
CA ALA A 116 -18.83 -23.50 3.74
C ALA A 116 -18.81 -22.77 2.39
N GLN A 117 -19.41 -23.42 1.38
CA GLN A 117 -19.97 -22.88 0.14
C GLN A 117 -19.03 -22.65 -1.06
N ALA A 118 -19.03 -23.64 -1.95
CA ALA A 118 -18.27 -23.69 -3.20
C ALA A 118 -18.82 -22.85 -4.38
N SER A 119 -19.99 -22.21 -4.26
CA SER A 119 -20.67 -21.55 -5.41
C SER A 119 -20.76 -20.02 -5.35
N LEU A 120 -20.30 -19.36 -4.28
CA LEU A 120 -20.36 -17.89 -4.11
C LEU A 120 -18.98 -17.27 -3.79
N ARG A 121 -17.92 -17.92 -4.30
CA ARG A 121 -16.50 -17.67 -3.95
C ARG A 121 -16.03 -16.20 -4.03
N PRO A 122 -16.47 -15.34 -4.96
CA PRO A 122 -16.01 -13.94 -4.95
C PRO A 122 -16.85 -13.00 -4.07
N VAL A 123 -18.11 -13.37 -3.76
CA VAL A 123 -19.10 -12.43 -3.20
C VAL A 123 -19.42 -12.72 -1.73
N ALA A 124 -19.27 -13.97 -1.25
CA ALA A 124 -19.64 -14.35 0.12
C ALA A 124 -18.49 -14.29 1.14
N VAL A 125 -17.23 -14.11 0.72
CA VAL A 125 -16.06 -14.22 1.61
C VAL A 125 -15.74 -12.91 2.36
N LEU A 126 -16.30 -11.78 1.96
CA LEU A 126 -16.22 -10.55 2.75
C LEU A 126 -17.48 -10.44 3.62
N PRO A 127 -17.48 -10.86 4.90
CA PRO A 127 -18.54 -10.46 5.80
C PRO A 127 -18.58 -8.92 5.80
N PRO A 128 -19.71 -8.28 5.43
CA PRO A 128 -19.82 -6.83 5.41
C PRO A 128 -19.56 -6.30 6.82
N GLY A 129 -18.47 -5.57 6.98
CA GLY A 129 -18.02 -5.13 8.29
C GLY A 129 -16.96 -4.03 8.22
N PRO A 130 -16.67 -3.38 9.36
CA PRO A 130 -15.75 -2.25 9.44
C PRO A 130 -14.35 -2.55 8.86
N GLY A 131 -13.83 -3.76 9.07
CA GLY A 131 -12.57 -4.19 8.49
C GLY A 131 -12.55 -4.20 6.95
N MET A 132 -13.66 -4.52 6.29
CA MET A 132 -13.75 -4.53 4.83
C MET A 132 -13.48 -3.12 4.25
N TYR A 133 -14.06 -2.08 4.86
CA TYR A 133 -13.82 -0.70 4.46
C TYR A 133 -12.36 -0.30 4.69
N MET A 134 -11.72 -0.79 5.76
CA MET A 134 -10.30 -0.51 6.01
C MET A 134 -9.40 -1.18 4.95
N ILE A 135 -9.62 -2.45 4.61
CA ILE A 135 -8.88 -3.11 3.52
C ILE A 135 -9.13 -2.40 2.19
N ALA A 136 -10.39 -2.07 1.86
CA ALA A 136 -10.73 -1.42 0.60
C ALA A 136 -10.08 -0.03 0.49
N THR A 137 -10.02 0.73 1.59
CA THR A 137 -9.35 2.04 1.62
C THR A 137 -7.83 1.90 1.55
N LEU A 138 -7.23 0.93 2.25
CA LEU A 138 -5.79 0.64 2.14
C LEU A 138 -5.39 0.19 0.74
N LEU A 139 -6.10 -0.78 0.18
CA LEU A 139 -5.86 -1.27 -1.17
C LEU A 139 -6.09 -0.16 -2.20
N GLY A 140 -7.18 0.60 -2.07
CA GLY A 140 -7.50 1.72 -2.95
C GLY A 140 -6.44 2.82 -2.93
N THR A 141 -5.95 3.21 -1.76
CA THR A 141 -4.88 4.23 -1.64
C THR A 141 -3.53 3.73 -2.15
N CYS A 142 -3.22 2.44 -1.96
CA CYS A 142 -2.01 1.82 -2.52
C CYS A 142 -2.07 1.72 -4.04
N LEU A 143 -3.18 1.22 -4.61
CA LEU A 143 -3.39 1.13 -6.05
C LEU A 143 -3.41 2.51 -6.72
N LEU A 144 -4.04 3.50 -6.08
CA LEU A 144 -4.01 4.87 -6.56
C LEU A 144 -2.58 5.41 -6.61
N SER A 145 -1.79 5.19 -5.55
CA SER A 145 -0.39 5.61 -5.51
C SER A 145 0.44 4.94 -6.61
N PHE A 146 0.22 3.64 -6.84
CA PHE A 146 0.86 2.86 -7.90
C PHE A 146 0.49 3.34 -9.30
N ALA A 147 -0.80 3.60 -9.55
CA ALA A 147 -1.30 4.13 -10.81
C ALA A 147 -0.71 5.51 -11.11
N VAL A 148 -0.61 6.39 -10.11
CA VAL A 148 0.02 7.71 -10.25
C VAL A 148 1.50 7.56 -10.61
N THR A 149 2.23 6.59 -10.02
CA THR A 149 3.61 6.28 -10.42
C THR A 149 3.73 5.89 -11.88
N HIS A 150 2.85 5.02 -12.37
CA HIS A 150 2.84 4.63 -13.79
C HIS A 150 2.48 5.82 -14.71
N LEU A 151 1.51 6.64 -14.32
CA LEU A 151 1.15 7.84 -15.08
C LEU A 151 2.32 8.84 -15.17
N LEU A 152 3.07 9.05 -14.09
CA LEU A 152 4.26 9.90 -14.12
C LEU A 152 5.38 9.30 -14.98
N TYR A 153 5.55 7.98 -14.95
CA TYR A 153 6.50 7.27 -15.82
C TYR A 153 6.14 7.44 -17.30
N PHE A 154 4.89 7.16 -17.69
CA PHE A 154 4.44 7.33 -19.08
C PHE A 154 4.54 8.78 -19.57
N ARG A 155 4.28 9.76 -18.70
CA ARG A 155 4.47 11.18 -19.04
C ARG A 155 5.94 11.53 -19.27
N ALA A 156 6.85 10.97 -18.49
CA ALA A 156 8.29 11.17 -18.68
C ALA A 156 8.77 10.57 -20.02
N VAL A 157 8.41 9.31 -20.28
CA VAL A 157 8.76 8.61 -21.53
C VAL A 157 8.18 9.33 -22.76
N ARG A 158 6.94 9.83 -22.68
CA ARG A 158 6.33 10.59 -23.78
C ARG A 158 7.07 11.91 -24.05
N GLY A 159 7.57 12.58 -23.01
CA GLY A 159 8.39 13.78 -23.13
C GLY A 159 9.70 13.49 -23.88
N GLU A 160 10.43 12.46 -23.46
CA GLU A 160 11.68 12.05 -24.10
C GLU A 160 11.49 11.67 -25.57
N ILE A 161 10.41 10.94 -25.91
CA ILE A 161 10.08 10.60 -27.30
C ILE A 161 9.77 11.87 -28.12
N SER A 162 9.03 12.82 -27.55
CA SER A 162 8.71 14.09 -28.21
C SER A 162 9.98 14.91 -28.49
N ASP A 163 10.90 14.97 -27.51
CA ASP A 163 12.16 15.69 -27.63
C ASP A 163 13.06 15.04 -28.69
N LEU A 164 13.18 13.71 -28.69
CA LEU A 164 13.88 12.95 -29.74
C LEU A 164 13.27 13.18 -31.13
N ALA A 165 11.94 13.16 -31.25
CA ALA A 165 11.25 13.41 -32.52
C ALA A 165 11.48 14.86 -33.01
N SER A 166 11.51 15.83 -32.10
CA SER A 166 11.82 17.23 -32.42
C SER A 166 13.26 17.40 -32.90
N TRP A 167 14.20 16.72 -32.23
CA TRP A 167 15.62 16.73 -32.59
C TRP A 167 15.87 16.08 -33.95
N LEU A 168 15.25 14.92 -34.23
CA LEU A 168 15.32 14.27 -35.54
C LEU A 168 14.77 15.16 -36.65
N ARG A 169 13.64 15.86 -36.40
CA ARG A 169 13.06 16.80 -37.36
C ARG A 169 14.00 17.99 -37.63
N ASN A 170 14.67 18.50 -36.60
CA ASN A 170 15.64 19.59 -36.74
C ASN A 170 16.91 19.16 -37.51
N ILE A 171 17.32 17.89 -37.42
CA ILE A 171 18.46 17.38 -38.22
C ILE A 171 18.07 17.21 -39.69
N SER A 172 16.91 16.61 -39.94
CA SER A 172 16.40 16.37 -41.30
C SER A 172 16.16 17.67 -42.09
N SER A 173 15.83 18.76 -41.39
CA SER A 173 15.59 20.08 -42.00
C SER A 173 16.85 20.93 -42.20
N ARG A 174 18.05 20.46 -41.81
CA ARG A 174 19.29 21.17 -42.15
C ARG A 174 19.58 20.96 -43.64
N PRO A 175 19.60 22.02 -44.47
CA PRO A 175 19.97 21.88 -45.87
C PRO A 175 21.43 21.40 -45.93
N THR A 176 21.65 20.29 -46.62
CA THR A 176 22.98 19.93 -47.14
C THR A 176 23.41 21.05 -48.08
N THR A 177 24.24 21.97 -47.58
CA THR A 177 24.99 22.89 -48.42
C THR A 177 26.02 22.07 -49.19
N ALA A 178 25.66 21.73 -50.42
CA ALA A 178 26.58 21.28 -51.46
C ALA A 178 26.41 22.22 -52.66
#